data_AF-A0A7S3RLJ8-F1
#
_entry.id   AF-A0A7S3RLJ8-F1
#
_cell.length_a   1.000
_cell.length_b   1.000
_cell.length_c   1.000
_cell.angle_alpha   90.00
_cell.angle_beta   90.00
_cell.angle_gamma   90.00
#
_symmetry.space_group_name_H-M   'P 1'
#
loop_
_entity.id
_entity.type
_entity.pdbx_description
1 polymer ?
#
loop_
_entity_poly.entity_id
_entity_poly.type
_entity_poly.pdbx_seq_one_letter_code
_entity_poly.pdbx_strand_id
1 'polypeptide(L)'
;FKEHEDKFVGLNSLVRGTVMGSIEGGSASKGCKVEDDTLRGISIAQLRSFAREIRQQCELGWPGVQVQPGSADPREATWETLPMSDVVHWFLRPLCVEKGCAYLEHVSDRPRPPHIYVSHSWRNLFADTIAAVEWLVEARQLTDSTAIFIDACCINQSQETPPDHVFQACMDQASELLVCCGAERITVTCAWIYYECLKFTTGGKCVTFGCNTGVFACSSAFPDGGHEFGVMDANIARFLSLVKIDDPSTFYITEKEDLDFIKDSIATAFEGLSREEAFTRFEQRLRRLVAGPVLRDAALNNDAEEIRRFCSCPGLSLR
;
A
#
# COMPACT_ATOMS: atom_id res chain seq x y z
N PHE A 1 26.33 -1.03 34.59
CA PHE A 1 26.31 -1.64 33.25
C PHE A 1 25.92 -3.11 33.28
N LYS A 2 26.66 -4.02 33.96
CA LYS A 2 26.25 -5.43 34.10
C LYS A 2 24.83 -5.66 34.65
N GLU A 3 24.42 -4.92 35.67
CA GLU A 3 23.05 -5.03 36.21
C GLU A 3 21.93 -4.63 35.23
N HIS A 4 22.23 -3.82 34.21
CA HIS A 4 21.26 -3.46 33.18
C HIS A 4 21.25 -4.47 32.04
N GLU A 5 22.39 -5.13 31.78
CA GLU A 5 22.53 -6.21 30.81
C GLU A 5 21.64 -7.40 31.19
N ASP A 6 21.69 -7.84 32.45
CA ASP A 6 20.87 -8.96 32.93
C ASP A 6 19.36 -8.65 32.87
N LYS A 7 18.97 -7.40 33.14
CA LYS A 7 17.57 -6.95 33.02
C LYS A 7 17.10 -6.93 31.56
N PHE A 8 17.99 -6.55 30.64
CA PHE A 8 17.66 -6.52 29.21
C PHE A 8 17.56 -7.93 28.62
N VAL A 9 18.46 -8.83 29.03
CA VAL A 9 18.39 -10.26 28.67
C VAL A 9 17.11 -10.90 29.24
N GLY A 10 16.77 -10.61 30.50
CA GLY A 10 15.53 -11.09 31.12
C GLY A 10 14.27 -10.61 30.39
N LEU A 11 14.22 -9.33 30.02
CA LEU A 11 13.11 -8.75 29.25
C LEU A 11 13.00 -9.39 27.86
N ASN A 12 14.12 -9.56 27.15
CA ASN A 12 14.14 -10.17 25.83
C ASN A 12 13.70 -11.64 25.86
N SER A 13 14.13 -12.40 26.88
CA SER A 13 13.67 -13.78 27.08
C SER A 13 12.19 -13.87 27.44
N LEU A 14 11.65 -12.92 28.20
CA LEU A 14 10.24 -12.90 28.59
C LEU A 14 9.33 -12.50 27.41
N VAL A 15 9.77 -11.54 26.59
CA VAL A 15 9.12 -11.18 25.33
C VAL A 15 9.16 -12.37 24.36
N ARG A 16 10.32 -13.01 24.18
CA ARG A 16 10.43 -14.22 23.35
C ARG A 16 9.54 -15.36 23.87
N GLY A 17 9.49 -15.61 25.18
CA GLY A 17 8.63 -16.64 25.77
C GLY A 17 7.15 -16.35 25.57
N THR A 18 6.74 -15.08 25.67
CA THR A 18 5.34 -14.66 25.46
C THR A 18 4.95 -14.74 23.98
N VAL A 19 5.85 -14.33 23.08
CA VAL A 19 5.64 -14.39 21.63
C VAL A 19 5.64 -15.85 21.15
N MET A 20 6.60 -16.66 21.59
CA MET A 20 6.68 -18.10 21.24
C MET A 20 5.51 -18.89 21.83
N GLY A 21 5.12 -18.64 23.08
CA GLY A 21 3.94 -19.27 23.69
C GLY A 21 2.62 -18.91 23.00
N SER A 22 2.56 -17.74 22.36
CA SER A 22 1.42 -17.35 21.50
C SER A 22 1.46 -18.02 20.12
N ILE A 23 2.64 -18.41 19.64
CA ILE A 23 2.84 -19.11 18.36
C ILE A 23 2.57 -20.62 18.51
N GLU A 24 3.00 -21.24 19.62
CA GLU A 24 2.88 -22.70 19.82
C GLU A 24 1.46 -23.16 20.23
N GLY A 25 0.59 -22.24 20.69
CA GLY A 25 -0.82 -22.51 20.96
C GLY A 25 -1.76 -22.30 19.76
N GLY A 26 -1.25 -21.77 18.66
CA GLY A 26 -2.02 -21.56 17.44
C GLY A 26 -2.28 -22.88 16.73
N SER A 27 -3.49 -23.43 16.88
CA SER A 27 -4.03 -24.43 15.94
C SER A 27 -3.65 -23.98 14.53
N ALA A 28 -2.86 -24.79 13.80
CA ALA A 28 -2.54 -24.50 12.40
C ALA A 28 -3.82 -24.09 11.68
N SER A 29 -3.82 -22.91 11.05
CA SER A 29 -5.00 -22.39 10.38
C SER A 29 -5.46 -23.43 9.37
N LYS A 30 -6.75 -23.81 9.42
CA LYS A 30 -7.25 -24.86 8.51
C LYS A 30 -7.49 -24.33 7.09
N GLY A 31 -7.33 -23.02 6.91
CA GLY A 31 -7.86 -22.31 5.77
C GLY A 31 -9.37 -22.17 5.86
N CYS A 32 -9.93 -21.24 5.08
CA CYS A 32 -11.36 -21.05 4.96
C CYS A 32 -11.70 -20.68 3.53
N LYS A 33 -12.74 -21.29 2.98
CA LYS A 33 -13.29 -20.86 1.70
C LYS A 33 -14.10 -19.57 1.90
N VAL A 34 -13.85 -18.57 1.06
CA VAL A 34 -14.53 -17.28 1.08
C VAL A 34 -15.33 -17.12 -0.21
N GLU A 35 -16.64 -17.33 -0.11
CA GLU A 35 -17.58 -17.24 -1.26
C GLU A 35 -17.82 -15.80 -1.72
N ASP A 36 -17.74 -14.84 -0.80
CA ASP A 36 -17.89 -13.40 -1.10
C ASP A 36 -16.51 -12.75 -1.13
N ASP A 37 -16.05 -12.42 -2.34
CA ASP A 37 -14.75 -11.80 -2.60
C ASP A 37 -14.52 -10.50 -1.82
N THR A 38 -15.58 -9.83 -1.36
CA THR A 38 -15.48 -8.60 -0.56
C THR A 38 -15.12 -8.87 0.91
N LEU A 39 -15.26 -10.12 1.36
CA LEU A 39 -14.88 -10.59 2.70
C LEU A 39 -13.47 -11.21 2.73
N ARG A 40 -12.64 -10.87 1.75
CA ARG A 40 -11.26 -11.34 1.58
C ARG A 40 -10.24 -10.40 2.22
N GLY A 41 -10.47 -9.98 3.47
CA GLY A 41 -9.48 -9.23 4.24
C GLY A 41 -8.46 -10.14 4.93
N ILE A 42 -7.16 -9.95 4.65
CA ILE A 42 -6.06 -10.60 5.37
C ILE A 42 -5.73 -9.81 6.65
N SER A 43 -5.48 -10.47 7.77
CA SER A 43 -5.07 -9.77 9.01
C SER A 43 -3.60 -9.34 8.96
N ILE A 44 -3.24 -8.30 9.71
CA ILE A 44 -1.84 -7.85 9.85
C ILE A 44 -0.93 -9.00 10.33
N ALA A 45 -1.35 -9.82 11.29
CA ALA A 45 -0.56 -10.97 11.74
C ALA A 45 -0.29 -11.98 10.62
N GLN A 46 -1.28 -12.24 9.78
CA GLN A 46 -1.12 -13.12 8.62
C GLN A 46 -0.19 -12.50 7.58
N LEU A 47 -0.33 -11.20 7.29
CA LEU A 47 0.56 -10.49 6.36
C LEU A 47 2.02 -10.50 6.87
N ARG A 48 2.26 -10.29 8.17
CA ARG A 48 3.60 -10.40 8.77
C ARG A 48 4.18 -11.80 8.64
N SER A 49 3.34 -12.82 8.79
CA SER A 49 3.76 -14.22 8.64
C SER A 49 4.13 -14.53 7.20
N PHE A 50 3.33 -14.04 6.25
CA PHE A 50 3.63 -14.09 4.83
C PHE A 50 4.95 -13.37 4.50
N ALA A 51 5.16 -12.16 5.02
CA ALA A 51 6.38 -11.41 4.82
C ALA A 51 7.64 -12.14 5.32
N ARG A 52 7.57 -12.81 6.48
CA ARG A 52 8.66 -13.64 7.01
C ARG A 52 8.97 -14.84 6.11
N GLU A 53 7.94 -15.49 5.58
CA GLU A 53 8.10 -16.61 4.65
C GLU A 53 8.79 -16.16 3.35
N ILE A 54 8.33 -15.05 2.76
CA ILE A 54 8.98 -14.48 1.56
C ILE A 54 10.44 -14.12 1.83
N ARG A 55 10.74 -13.51 2.98
CA ARG A 55 12.12 -13.21 3.38
C ARG A 55 12.97 -14.47 3.48
N GLN A 56 12.44 -15.54 4.06
CA GLN A 56 13.13 -16.83 4.15
C GLN A 56 13.39 -17.43 2.75
N GLN A 57 12.43 -17.32 1.82
CA GLN A 57 12.62 -17.78 0.44
C GLN A 57 13.73 -17.01 -0.29
N CYS A 58 13.84 -15.69 -0.06
CA CYS A 58 14.97 -14.90 -0.57
C CYS A 58 16.31 -15.39 -0.02
N GLU A 59 16.40 -15.72 1.28
CA GLU A 59 17.63 -16.25 1.89
C GLU A 59 18.01 -17.64 1.35
N LEU A 60 17.02 -18.44 0.95
CA LEU A 60 17.21 -19.77 0.36
C LEU A 60 17.46 -19.74 -1.16
N GLY A 61 17.31 -18.58 -1.81
CA GLY A 61 17.52 -18.43 -3.26
C GLY A 61 16.44 -19.09 -4.13
N TRP A 62 15.18 -19.12 -3.65
CA TRP A 62 14.01 -19.53 -4.43
C TRP A 62 14.12 -20.92 -5.11
N PRO A 63 14.32 -22.01 -4.33
CA PRO A 63 14.54 -23.33 -4.89
C PRO A 63 13.33 -23.80 -5.73
N GLY A 64 13.58 -24.17 -6.99
CA GLY A 64 12.56 -24.73 -7.89
C GLY A 64 11.76 -23.72 -8.70
N VAL A 65 11.99 -22.41 -8.54
CA VAL A 65 11.38 -21.38 -9.38
C VAL A 65 12.04 -21.38 -10.76
N GLN A 66 11.24 -21.51 -11.82
CA GLN A 66 11.72 -21.38 -13.19
C GLN A 66 11.72 -19.91 -13.61
N VAL A 67 12.84 -19.44 -14.16
CA VAL A 67 12.97 -18.06 -14.66
C VAL A 67 12.08 -17.86 -15.87
N GLN A 68 11.17 -16.89 -15.81
CA GLN A 68 10.40 -16.48 -16.98
C GLN A 68 11.20 -15.47 -17.81
N PRO A 69 11.08 -15.47 -19.15
CA PRO A 69 11.71 -14.45 -19.99
C PRO A 69 11.30 -13.03 -19.55
N GLY A 70 12.28 -12.19 -19.23
CA GLY A 70 12.04 -10.80 -18.80
C GLY A 70 11.77 -10.59 -17.31
N SER A 71 11.70 -11.67 -16.51
CA SER A 71 11.71 -11.57 -15.04
C SER A 71 13.13 -11.45 -14.49
N ALA A 72 13.27 -10.89 -13.28
CA ALA A 72 14.54 -10.93 -12.56
C ALA A 72 15.00 -12.38 -12.35
N ASP A 73 16.31 -12.62 -12.28
CA ASP A 73 16.81 -13.94 -11.90
C ASP A 73 16.41 -14.19 -10.43
N PRO A 74 15.60 -15.22 -10.12
CA PRO A 74 15.22 -15.52 -8.74
C PRO A 74 16.43 -15.75 -7.83
N ARG A 75 17.58 -16.16 -8.38
CA ARG A 75 18.81 -16.38 -7.62
C ARG A 75 19.49 -15.09 -7.16
N GLU A 76 19.14 -13.96 -7.78
CA GLU A 76 19.66 -12.63 -7.45
C GLU A 76 18.64 -11.78 -6.68
N ALA A 77 17.40 -12.27 -6.55
CA ALA A 77 16.34 -11.57 -5.84
C ALA A 77 16.56 -11.62 -4.32
N THR A 78 16.62 -10.44 -3.71
CA THR A 78 16.76 -10.25 -2.26
C THR A 78 15.47 -9.67 -1.69
N TRP A 79 15.33 -9.66 -0.36
CA TRP A 79 14.20 -9.01 0.30
C TRP A 79 14.02 -7.56 -0.17
N GLU A 80 15.13 -6.84 -0.33
CA GLU A 80 15.21 -5.44 -0.69
C GLU A 80 15.01 -5.17 -2.19
N THR A 81 15.15 -6.18 -3.06
CA THR A 81 15.08 -6.00 -4.52
C THR A 81 13.90 -6.73 -5.17
N LEU A 82 13.12 -7.50 -4.41
CA LEU A 82 12.03 -8.32 -4.93
C LEU A 82 10.76 -7.48 -5.21
N PRO A 83 10.32 -7.35 -6.48
CA PRO A 83 9.06 -6.70 -6.81
C PRO A 83 7.85 -7.52 -6.37
N MET A 84 6.71 -6.85 -6.12
CA MET A 84 5.44 -7.51 -5.79
C MET A 84 4.99 -8.48 -6.89
N SER A 85 5.20 -8.14 -8.16
CA SER A 85 4.90 -9.03 -9.29
C SER A 85 5.60 -10.38 -9.16
N ASP A 86 6.86 -10.38 -8.72
CA ASP A 86 7.67 -11.59 -8.63
C ASP A 86 7.26 -12.43 -7.41
N VAL A 87 6.88 -11.79 -6.30
CA VAL A 87 6.23 -12.47 -5.15
C VAL A 87 4.98 -13.22 -5.61
N VAL A 88 4.13 -12.59 -6.43
CA VAL A 88 2.94 -13.25 -6.96
C VAL A 88 3.31 -14.42 -7.85
N HIS A 89 4.19 -14.22 -8.83
CA HIS A 89 4.51 -15.24 -9.82
C HIS A 89 5.27 -16.43 -9.25
N TRP A 90 6.22 -16.19 -8.35
CA TRP A 90 7.13 -17.22 -7.85
C TRP A 90 6.60 -17.93 -6.61
N PHE A 91 5.78 -17.26 -5.79
CA PHE A 91 5.29 -17.82 -4.54
C PHE A 91 3.77 -18.04 -4.54
N LEU A 92 2.99 -16.98 -4.76
CA LEU A 92 1.54 -17.06 -4.55
C LEU A 92 0.83 -17.89 -5.61
N ARG A 93 1.15 -17.70 -6.91
CA ARG A 93 0.51 -18.44 -8.00
C ARG A 93 0.72 -19.96 -7.88
N PRO A 94 1.94 -20.49 -7.67
CA PRO A 94 2.13 -21.92 -7.46
C PRO A 94 1.29 -22.50 -6.31
N LEU A 95 1.10 -21.74 -5.22
CA LEU A 95 0.32 -22.17 -4.06
C LEU A 95 -1.19 -22.11 -4.29
N CYS A 96 -1.65 -21.10 -5.01
CA CYS A 96 -3.07 -20.73 -5.07
C CYS A 96 -3.78 -21.25 -6.32
N VAL A 97 -3.09 -21.36 -7.47
CA VAL A 97 -3.69 -21.73 -8.76
C VAL A 97 -4.22 -23.17 -8.73
N GLU A 98 -3.49 -24.12 -8.13
CA GLU A 98 -3.92 -25.52 -8.02
C GLU A 98 -5.25 -25.65 -7.28
N LYS A 99 -5.50 -24.77 -6.30
CA LYS A 99 -6.71 -24.78 -5.47
C LYS A 99 -7.78 -23.80 -5.94
N GLY A 100 -7.46 -22.94 -6.90
CA GLY A 100 -8.38 -21.92 -7.43
C GLY A 100 -8.86 -20.93 -6.36
N CYS A 101 -7.97 -20.46 -5.49
CA CYS A 101 -8.33 -19.59 -4.35
C CYS A 101 -7.37 -18.39 -4.18
N ALA A 102 -7.68 -17.50 -3.24
CA ALA A 102 -6.76 -16.45 -2.79
C ALA A 102 -5.81 -16.98 -1.69
N TYR A 103 -4.63 -16.36 -1.51
CA TYR A 103 -3.70 -16.76 -0.45
C TYR A 103 -4.31 -16.66 0.94
N LEU A 104 -5.14 -15.65 1.19
CA LEU A 104 -5.82 -15.50 2.49
C LEU A 104 -6.65 -16.74 2.86
N GLU A 105 -7.17 -17.49 1.88
CA GLU A 105 -8.04 -18.65 2.10
C GLU A 105 -7.22 -19.85 2.63
N HIS A 106 -5.89 -19.81 2.47
CA HIS A 106 -4.98 -20.77 3.09
C HIS A 106 -4.67 -20.44 4.55
N VAL A 107 -4.56 -19.15 4.88
CA VAL A 107 -4.04 -18.70 6.18
C VAL A 107 -5.12 -18.18 7.13
N SER A 108 -6.34 -17.98 6.63
CA SER A 108 -7.48 -17.50 7.43
C SER A 108 -8.39 -18.62 7.87
N ASP A 109 -8.94 -18.46 9.06
CA ASP A 109 -9.96 -19.37 9.61
C ASP A 109 -11.39 -18.85 9.37
N ARG A 110 -11.54 -17.60 8.89
CA ARG A 110 -12.87 -17.03 8.58
C ARG A 110 -12.82 -15.87 7.56
N PRO A 111 -13.91 -15.66 6.79
CA PRO A 111 -14.12 -14.43 6.00
C PRO A 111 -14.17 -13.18 6.90
N ARG A 112 -13.63 -12.06 6.42
CA ARG A 112 -13.69 -10.74 7.10
C ARG A 112 -13.63 -9.59 6.08
N PRO A 113 -14.46 -8.55 6.20
CA PRO A 113 -14.33 -7.37 5.36
C PRO A 113 -13.04 -6.60 5.70
N PRO A 114 -12.40 -5.95 4.72
CA PRO A 114 -11.21 -5.16 4.97
C PRO A 114 -11.55 -3.84 5.69
N HIS A 115 -10.72 -3.47 6.67
CA HIS A 115 -10.76 -2.16 7.31
C HIS A 115 -9.94 -1.13 6.50
N ILE A 116 -8.82 -1.59 5.94
CA ILE A 116 -7.88 -0.77 5.15
C ILE A 116 -7.76 -1.38 3.76
N TYR A 117 -7.86 -0.55 2.74
CA TYR A 117 -7.52 -0.92 1.37
C TYR A 117 -6.07 -0.49 1.11
N VAL A 118 -5.23 -1.43 0.68
CA VAL A 118 -3.81 -1.18 0.39
C VAL A 118 -3.63 -1.13 -1.13
N SER A 119 -3.29 0.05 -1.61
CA SER A 119 -2.95 0.34 -2.99
C SER A 119 -1.45 0.26 -3.20
N HIS A 120 -1.00 -0.43 -4.23
CA HIS A 120 0.41 -0.49 -4.62
C HIS A 120 0.56 -0.68 -6.13
N SER A 121 1.76 -0.39 -6.64
CA SER A 121 2.16 -0.85 -7.98
C SER A 121 2.66 -2.28 -7.91
N TRP A 122 2.39 -3.09 -8.95
CA TRP A 122 3.03 -4.40 -9.11
C TRP A 122 4.56 -4.33 -9.23
N ARG A 123 5.09 -3.15 -9.60
CA ARG A 123 6.53 -2.86 -9.64
C ARG A 123 7.08 -2.38 -8.30
N ASN A 124 6.25 -2.16 -7.28
CA ASN A 124 6.76 -1.84 -5.95
C ASN A 124 7.61 -2.99 -5.44
N LEU A 125 8.68 -2.62 -4.73
CA LEU A 125 9.39 -3.58 -3.91
C LEU A 125 8.45 -4.10 -2.82
N PHE A 126 8.46 -5.41 -2.61
CA PHE A 126 7.64 -6.05 -1.61
C PHE A 126 7.99 -5.54 -0.21
N ALA A 127 9.29 -5.41 0.08
CA ALA A 127 9.78 -4.85 1.34
C ALA A 127 9.25 -3.45 1.63
N ASP A 128 9.21 -2.56 0.63
CA ASP A 128 8.70 -1.19 0.79
C ASP A 128 7.20 -1.19 1.08
N THR A 129 6.45 -2.09 0.42
CA THR A 129 5.00 -2.25 0.65
C THR A 129 4.72 -2.73 2.07
N ILE A 130 5.46 -3.73 2.55
CA ILE A 130 5.35 -4.21 3.93
C ILE A 130 5.76 -3.14 4.93
N ALA A 131 6.86 -2.41 4.68
CA ALA A 131 7.31 -1.33 5.55
C ALA A 131 6.26 -0.21 5.66
N ALA A 132 5.63 0.21 4.55
CA ALA A 132 4.56 1.20 4.56
C ALA A 132 3.34 0.74 5.38
N VAL A 133 2.97 -0.55 5.30
CA VAL A 133 1.92 -1.13 6.14
C VAL A 133 2.32 -1.09 7.62
N GLU A 134 3.53 -1.52 7.96
CA GLU A 134 4.00 -1.51 9.35
C GLU A 134 4.05 -0.10 9.96
N TRP A 135 4.50 0.89 9.19
CA TRP A 135 4.46 2.30 9.59
C TRP A 135 3.03 2.79 9.85
N LEU A 136 2.06 2.40 9.01
CA LEU A 136 0.66 2.72 9.25
C LEU A 136 0.14 2.04 10.51
N VAL A 137 0.47 0.76 10.72
CA VAL A 137 0.07 -0.02 11.89
C VAL A 137 0.53 0.64 13.17
N GLU A 138 1.78 1.09 13.23
CA GLU A 138 2.32 1.80 14.37
C GLU A 138 1.64 3.17 14.54
N ALA A 139 1.58 3.97 13.48
CA ALA A 139 0.99 5.32 13.50
C ALA A 139 -0.47 5.32 13.95
N ARG A 140 -1.26 4.33 13.52
CA ARG A 140 -2.69 4.17 13.85
C ARG A 140 -2.94 3.33 15.10
N GLN A 141 -1.90 2.73 15.69
CA GLN A 141 -2.00 1.77 16.81
C GLN A 141 -2.95 0.60 16.49
N LEU A 142 -2.84 0.06 15.27
CA LEU A 142 -3.69 -1.04 14.81
C LEU A 142 -3.30 -2.35 15.50
N THR A 143 -4.30 -3.20 15.71
CA THR A 143 -4.07 -4.54 16.25
C THR A 143 -3.72 -5.53 15.13
N ASP A 144 -3.00 -6.58 15.49
CA ASP A 144 -2.69 -7.73 14.62
C ASP A 144 -3.91 -8.39 13.96
N SER A 145 -5.10 -8.20 14.54
CA SER A 145 -6.36 -8.75 14.04
C SER A 145 -7.07 -7.88 12.98
N THR A 146 -6.62 -6.63 12.80
CA THR A 146 -7.18 -5.71 11.81
C THR A 146 -7.00 -6.29 10.41
N ALA A 147 -8.10 -6.36 9.66
CA ALA A 147 -8.12 -6.89 8.31
C ALA A 147 -7.78 -5.80 7.30
N ILE A 148 -6.95 -6.12 6.32
CA ILE A 148 -6.56 -5.26 5.21
C ILE A 148 -6.84 -5.98 3.89
N PHE A 149 -7.13 -5.24 2.84
CA PHE A 149 -7.20 -5.75 1.48
C PHE A 149 -5.91 -5.35 0.75
N ILE A 150 -5.10 -6.34 0.40
CA ILE A 150 -3.95 -6.18 -0.50
C ILE A 150 -4.14 -7.19 -1.62
N ASP A 151 -4.28 -6.70 -2.85
CA ASP A 151 -4.78 -7.51 -3.96
C ASP A 151 -3.96 -8.80 -4.16
N ALA A 152 -2.63 -8.73 -4.08
CA ALA A 152 -1.72 -9.85 -4.17
C ALA A 152 -2.10 -11.04 -3.25
N CYS A 153 -2.59 -10.76 -2.03
CA CYS A 153 -2.99 -11.81 -1.09
C CYS A 153 -4.50 -12.13 -1.12
N CYS A 154 -5.31 -11.17 -1.59
CA CYS A 154 -6.75 -11.17 -1.38
C CYS A 154 -7.55 -11.57 -2.62
N ILE A 155 -6.96 -11.54 -3.82
CA ILE A 155 -7.62 -11.97 -5.05
C ILE A 155 -7.29 -13.43 -5.38
N ASN A 156 -8.21 -14.08 -6.09
CA ASN A 156 -8.01 -15.44 -6.57
C ASN A 156 -6.94 -15.47 -7.68
N GLN A 157 -5.81 -16.10 -7.39
CA GLN A 157 -4.64 -16.11 -8.29
C GLN A 157 -4.83 -17.04 -9.50
N SER A 158 -5.91 -17.83 -9.56
CA SER A 158 -6.25 -18.62 -10.74
C SER A 158 -7.05 -17.85 -11.78
N GLN A 159 -7.55 -16.66 -11.44
CA GLN A 159 -8.27 -15.80 -12.37
C GLN A 159 -7.27 -14.82 -13.01
N GLU A 160 -7.38 -14.60 -14.32
CA GLU A 160 -6.51 -13.66 -15.02
C GLU A 160 -6.71 -12.23 -14.52
N THR A 161 -7.98 -11.84 -14.32
CA THR A 161 -8.35 -10.53 -13.78
C THR A 161 -9.58 -10.68 -12.89
N PRO A 162 -9.54 -10.26 -11.62
CA PRO A 162 -10.73 -10.20 -10.79
C PRO A 162 -11.71 -9.19 -11.39
N PRO A 163 -13.02 -9.41 -11.30
CA PRO A 163 -13.97 -8.43 -11.80
C PRO A 163 -13.83 -7.07 -11.09
N ASP A 164 -13.90 -5.96 -11.82
CA ASP A 164 -13.78 -4.58 -11.27
C ASP A 164 -14.70 -4.31 -10.08
N HIS A 165 -15.88 -4.95 -10.04
CA HIS A 165 -16.83 -4.78 -8.96
C HIS A 165 -16.31 -5.27 -7.61
N VAL A 166 -15.35 -6.22 -7.59
CA VAL A 166 -14.72 -6.70 -6.36
C VAL A 166 -13.87 -5.61 -5.74
N PHE A 167 -13.00 -4.97 -6.53
CA PHE A 167 -12.17 -3.86 -6.08
C PHE A 167 -13.02 -2.70 -5.57
N GLN A 168 -14.06 -2.32 -6.32
CA GLN A 168 -14.98 -1.26 -5.91
C GLN A 168 -15.69 -1.59 -4.60
N ALA A 169 -16.20 -2.81 -4.45
CA ALA A 169 -16.88 -3.21 -3.22
C ALA A 169 -15.93 -3.27 -2.00
N CYS A 170 -14.68 -3.72 -2.19
CA CYS A 170 -13.65 -3.66 -1.15
C CYS A 170 -13.32 -2.21 -0.75
N MET A 171 -13.19 -1.30 -1.72
CA MET A 171 -13.00 0.13 -1.44
C MET A 171 -14.20 0.74 -0.72
N ASP A 172 -15.42 0.34 -1.07
CA ASP A 172 -16.64 0.82 -0.42
C ASP A 172 -16.75 0.35 1.03
N GLN A 173 -16.24 -0.84 1.35
CA GLN A 173 -16.22 -1.38 2.71
C GLN A 173 -15.08 -0.83 3.58
N ALA A 174 -13.89 -0.62 3.00
CA ALA A 174 -12.74 -0.09 3.72
C ALA A 174 -12.98 1.35 4.19
N SER A 175 -12.47 1.71 5.37
CA SER A 175 -12.58 3.07 5.93
C SER A 175 -11.36 3.95 5.63
N GLU A 176 -10.24 3.34 5.28
CA GLU A 176 -8.97 4.02 4.99
C GLU A 176 -8.27 3.39 3.79
N LEU A 177 -7.64 4.24 2.98
CA LEU A 177 -6.75 3.87 1.89
C LEU A 177 -5.31 4.11 2.34
N LEU A 178 -4.47 3.09 2.22
CA LEU A 178 -3.02 3.21 2.26
C LEU A 178 -2.49 3.13 0.83
N VAL A 179 -1.84 4.18 0.35
CA VAL A 179 -1.08 4.16 -0.91
C VAL A 179 0.38 3.89 -0.59
N CYS A 180 0.87 2.71 -0.94
CA CYS A 180 2.26 2.32 -0.80
C CYS A 180 3.08 2.88 -1.97
N CYS A 181 3.96 3.83 -1.67
CA CYS A 181 4.84 4.49 -2.62
C CYS A 181 6.26 3.94 -2.51
N GLY A 182 6.82 3.47 -3.62
CA GLY A 182 8.25 3.17 -3.70
C GLY A 182 9.07 4.43 -4.01
N ALA A 183 10.39 4.29 -3.95
CA ALA A 183 11.31 5.39 -4.26
C ALA A 183 11.30 5.79 -5.74
N GLU A 184 10.97 4.86 -6.63
CA GLU A 184 10.94 5.13 -8.07
C GLU A 184 9.65 5.83 -8.50
N ARG A 185 9.77 6.84 -9.38
CA ARG A 185 8.62 7.57 -9.93
C ARG A 185 7.55 6.65 -10.50
N ILE A 186 7.94 5.54 -11.13
CA ILE A 186 7.02 4.60 -11.77
C ILE A 186 5.98 4.01 -10.80
N THR A 187 6.35 3.89 -9.53
CA THR A 187 5.50 3.34 -8.47
C THR A 187 4.34 4.24 -8.11
N VAL A 188 4.57 5.56 -8.11
CA VAL A 188 3.57 6.56 -7.78
C VAL A 188 2.79 7.07 -8.99
N THR A 189 3.27 6.79 -10.20
CA THR A 189 2.57 7.16 -11.45
C THR A 189 1.61 6.08 -11.95
N CYS A 190 1.34 5.02 -11.19
CA CYS A 190 0.34 4.02 -11.56
C CYS A 190 -1.05 4.68 -11.61
N ALA A 191 -1.74 4.59 -12.75
CA ALA A 191 -3.03 5.28 -12.95
C ALA A 191 -4.10 4.87 -11.91
N TRP A 192 -4.16 3.58 -11.55
CA TRP A 192 -5.14 3.04 -10.61
C TRP A 192 -5.07 3.67 -9.21
N ILE A 193 -3.88 4.07 -8.74
CA ILE A 193 -3.71 4.79 -7.46
C ILE A 193 -4.58 6.06 -7.43
N TYR A 194 -4.70 6.75 -8.56
CA TYR A 194 -5.46 7.99 -8.66
C TYR A 194 -6.97 7.75 -8.65
N TYR A 195 -7.43 6.66 -9.26
CA TYR A 195 -8.82 6.23 -9.17
C TYR A 195 -9.20 5.88 -7.73
N GLU A 196 -8.34 5.16 -7.02
CA GLU A 196 -8.57 4.79 -5.62
C GLU A 196 -8.56 6.05 -4.72
N CYS A 197 -7.60 6.96 -4.91
CA CYS A 197 -7.60 8.27 -4.25
C CYS A 197 -8.88 9.07 -4.54
N LEU A 198 -9.38 9.05 -5.77
CA LEU A 198 -10.64 9.68 -6.13
C LEU A 198 -11.78 9.09 -5.30
N LYS A 199 -11.96 7.76 -5.31
CA LYS A 199 -13.03 7.06 -4.59
C LYS A 199 -13.02 7.35 -3.10
N PHE A 200 -11.85 7.28 -2.46
CA PHE A 200 -11.75 7.55 -1.02
C PHE A 200 -12.01 9.04 -0.71
N THR A 201 -11.46 9.96 -1.50
CA THR A 201 -11.65 11.40 -1.23
C THR A 201 -13.06 11.90 -1.51
N THR A 202 -13.77 11.35 -2.51
CA THR A 202 -15.18 11.69 -2.76
C THR A 202 -16.12 11.02 -1.75
N GLY A 203 -15.75 9.84 -1.25
CA GLY A 203 -16.45 9.16 -0.17
C GLY A 203 -16.21 9.72 1.24
N GLY A 204 -15.39 10.77 1.38
CA GLY A 204 -15.04 11.35 2.69
C GLY A 204 -14.20 10.43 3.58
N LYS A 205 -13.50 9.45 2.98
CA LYS A 205 -12.68 8.47 3.67
C LYS A 205 -11.23 8.94 3.83
N CYS A 206 -10.49 8.25 4.70
CA CYS A 206 -9.10 8.59 4.97
C CYS A 206 -8.18 8.12 3.84
N VAL A 207 -7.23 8.96 3.44
CA VAL A 207 -6.14 8.60 2.54
C VAL A 207 -4.83 8.85 3.28
N THR A 208 -3.97 7.84 3.27
CA THR A 208 -2.62 7.87 3.85
C THR A 208 -1.64 7.41 2.79
N PHE A 209 -0.54 8.14 2.59
CA PHE A 209 0.58 7.72 1.76
C PHE A 209 1.66 7.13 2.65
N GLY A 210 2.26 6.02 2.25
CA GLY A 210 3.33 5.37 2.99
C GLY A 210 4.51 5.01 2.09
N CYS A 211 5.71 5.06 2.66
CA CYS A 211 6.93 4.55 2.04
C CYS A 211 7.69 3.71 3.08
N ASN A 212 8.89 3.26 2.72
CA ASN A 212 9.71 2.45 3.63
C ASN A 212 10.26 3.20 4.86
N THR A 213 10.19 4.53 4.87
CA THR A 213 10.69 5.38 5.97
C THR A 213 9.60 6.07 6.79
N GLY A 214 8.33 6.00 6.38
CA GLY A 214 7.24 6.60 7.15
C GLY A 214 5.89 6.62 6.42
N VAL A 215 4.90 7.19 7.09
CA VAL A 215 3.54 7.40 6.58
C VAL A 215 3.06 8.84 6.83
N PHE A 216 2.27 9.35 5.90
CA PHE A 216 1.67 10.67 5.93
C PHE A 216 0.16 10.60 5.71
N ALA A 217 -0.62 10.96 6.74
CA ALA A 217 -2.08 10.98 6.69
C ALA A 217 -2.61 12.31 6.14
N CYS A 218 -3.40 12.26 5.08
CA CYS A 218 -3.84 13.46 4.36
C CYS A 218 -5.19 14.01 4.83
N SER A 219 -6.09 13.13 5.29
CA SER A 219 -7.46 13.52 5.64
C SER A 219 -7.69 13.66 7.15
N SER A 220 -7.08 12.78 7.94
CA SER A 220 -7.31 12.67 9.38
C SER A 220 -6.01 12.40 10.09
N ALA A 221 -5.70 13.20 11.12
CA ALA A 221 -4.54 13.02 11.97
C ALA A 221 -4.48 11.60 12.58
N PHE A 222 -3.28 11.15 12.90
CA PHE A 222 -3.03 9.97 13.72
C PHE A 222 -3.50 10.22 15.18
N PRO A 223 -3.60 9.18 16.03
CA PRO A 223 -4.08 9.32 17.40
C PRO A 223 -3.25 10.28 18.28
N ASP A 224 -2.00 10.54 17.93
CA ASP A 224 -1.13 11.53 18.61
C ASP A 224 -1.39 12.98 18.17
N GLY A 225 -2.30 13.19 17.21
CA GLY A 225 -2.61 14.49 16.60
C GLY A 225 -1.68 14.88 15.45
N GLY A 226 -0.64 14.10 15.16
CA GLY A 226 0.25 14.29 14.03
C GLY A 226 -0.36 13.86 12.71
N HIS A 227 0.17 14.38 11.61
CA HIS A 227 -0.17 13.91 10.25
C HIS A 227 0.95 13.07 9.62
N GLU A 228 2.07 12.93 10.32
CA GLU A 228 3.21 12.17 9.84
C GLU A 228 3.78 11.32 10.97
N PHE A 229 4.16 10.10 10.62
CA PHE A 229 4.83 9.18 11.50
C PHE A 229 6.02 8.56 10.76
N GLY A 230 7.22 8.65 11.33
CA GLY A 230 8.46 8.42 10.60
C GLY A 230 8.87 9.63 9.75
N VAL A 231 9.46 9.38 8.58
CA VAL A 231 9.88 10.43 7.62
C VAL A 231 9.37 10.08 6.23
N MET A 232 8.43 10.87 5.72
CA MET A 232 7.95 10.75 4.35
C MET A 232 8.96 11.35 3.36
N ASP A 233 9.35 10.59 2.33
CA ASP A 233 10.23 11.10 1.27
C ASP A 233 9.53 12.22 0.49
N ALA A 234 10.10 13.42 0.53
CA ALA A 234 9.55 14.59 -0.15
C ALA A 234 9.53 14.43 -1.69
N ASN A 235 10.41 13.61 -2.28
CA ASN A 235 10.41 13.35 -3.72
C ASN A 235 9.18 12.55 -4.16
N ILE A 236 8.72 11.61 -3.34
CA ILE A 236 7.47 10.89 -3.57
C ILE A 236 6.30 11.89 -3.63
N ALA A 237 6.23 12.78 -2.64
CA ALA A 237 5.21 13.83 -2.60
C ALA A 237 5.31 14.80 -3.80
N ARG A 238 6.53 15.16 -4.23
CA ARG A 238 6.76 15.96 -5.44
C ARG A 238 6.26 15.23 -6.68
N PHE A 239 6.55 13.95 -6.87
CA PHE A 239 6.05 13.19 -8.02
C PHE A 239 4.52 13.16 -8.07
N LEU A 240 3.86 12.90 -6.93
CA LEU A 240 2.40 12.94 -6.82
C LEU A 240 1.82 14.33 -7.14
N SER A 241 2.53 15.41 -6.79
CA SER A 241 2.09 16.79 -7.04
C SER A 241 2.18 17.23 -8.51
N LEU A 242 3.05 16.56 -9.28
CA LEU A 242 3.36 16.89 -10.68
C LEU A 242 2.48 16.15 -11.70
N VAL A 243 1.59 15.29 -11.23
CA VAL A 243 0.71 14.50 -12.08
C VAL A 243 -0.23 15.41 -12.86
N LYS A 244 -0.40 15.09 -14.14
CA LYS A 244 -1.26 15.77 -15.09
C LYS A 244 -2.19 14.75 -15.72
N ILE A 245 -3.48 14.83 -15.36
CA ILE A 245 -4.43 13.76 -15.70
C ILE A 245 -4.60 13.62 -17.21
N ASP A 246 -4.53 14.74 -17.94
CA ASP A 246 -4.62 14.77 -19.40
C ASP A 246 -3.35 14.29 -20.12
N ASP A 247 -2.18 14.41 -19.49
CA ASP A 247 -0.89 14.03 -20.06
C ASP A 247 -0.56 12.54 -19.81
N PRO A 248 -0.63 11.69 -20.85
CA PRO A 248 -0.35 10.26 -20.73
C PRO A 248 1.11 9.97 -20.32
N SER A 249 2.04 10.90 -20.52
CA SER A 249 3.45 10.72 -20.12
C SER A 249 3.65 10.76 -18.61
N THR A 250 2.65 11.23 -17.86
CA THR A 250 2.71 11.25 -16.39
C THR A 250 2.39 9.91 -15.76
N PHE A 251 1.79 8.98 -16.50
CA PHE A 251 1.34 7.72 -15.97
C PHE A 251 2.20 6.55 -16.46
N TYR A 252 2.42 5.62 -15.56
CA TYR A 252 2.76 4.26 -15.94
C TYR A 252 1.46 3.49 -16.15
N ILE A 253 1.23 3.05 -17.39
CA ILE A 253 0.00 2.38 -17.81
C ILE A 253 0.38 1.13 -18.60
N THR A 254 -0.29 0.04 -18.30
CA THR A 254 -0.25 -1.20 -19.09
C THR A 254 -1.23 -1.14 -20.26
N GLU A 255 -2.45 -0.60 -20.05
CA GLU A 255 -3.54 -0.60 -21.04
C GLU A 255 -4.21 0.77 -21.18
N LYS A 256 -4.45 1.22 -22.42
CA LYS A 256 -5.01 2.56 -22.69
C LYS A 256 -6.42 2.70 -22.13
N GLU A 257 -7.18 1.62 -22.20
CA GLU A 257 -8.56 1.48 -21.75
C GLU A 257 -8.69 1.81 -20.26
N ASP A 258 -7.74 1.37 -19.42
CA ASP A 258 -7.67 1.72 -18.00
C ASP A 258 -7.53 3.23 -17.81
N LEU A 259 -6.62 3.87 -18.56
CA LEU A 259 -6.44 5.33 -18.45
C LEU A 259 -7.72 6.07 -18.85
N ASP A 260 -8.37 5.65 -19.92
CA ASP A 260 -9.60 6.28 -20.40
C ASP A 260 -10.73 6.11 -19.35
N PHE A 261 -10.87 4.93 -18.75
CA PHE A 261 -11.80 4.68 -17.65
C PHE A 261 -11.53 5.57 -16.42
N ILE A 262 -10.27 5.71 -16.03
CA ILE A 262 -9.88 6.52 -14.86
C ILE A 262 -10.14 8.00 -15.14
N LYS A 263 -9.80 8.48 -16.34
CA LYS A 263 -10.10 9.83 -16.80
C LYS A 263 -11.61 10.09 -16.80
N ASP A 264 -12.42 9.17 -17.29
CA ASP A 264 -13.89 9.29 -17.29
C ASP A 264 -14.46 9.28 -15.88
N SER A 265 -13.90 8.47 -14.98
CA SER A 265 -14.27 8.43 -13.57
C SER A 265 -13.98 9.75 -12.87
N ILE A 266 -12.81 10.36 -13.11
CA ILE A 266 -12.46 11.69 -12.57
C ILE A 266 -13.42 12.75 -13.13
N ALA A 267 -13.67 12.75 -14.46
CA ALA A 267 -14.56 13.73 -15.08
C ALA A 267 -15.98 13.68 -14.50
N THR A 268 -16.50 12.46 -14.27
CA THR A 268 -17.85 12.25 -13.74
C THR A 268 -17.98 12.60 -12.26
N ALA A 269 -16.89 12.50 -11.49
CA ALA A 269 -16.91 12.78 -10.05
C ALA A 269 -17.07 14.27 -9.69
N PHE A 270 -16.96 15.18 -10.66
CA PHE A 270 -17.15 16.62 -10.46
C PHE A 270 -18.30 17.14 -11.34
N GLU A 271 -19.53 16.82 -10.94
CA GLU A 271 -20.75 17.23 -11.65
C GLU A 271 -20.79 18.72 -11.95
N GLY A 272 -21.16 19.07 -13.19
CA GLY A 272 -21.29 20.45 -13.65
C GLY A 272 -19.99 21.11 -14.12
N LEU A 273 -18.84 20.45 -13.99
CA LEU A 273 -17.57 20.92 -14.56
C LEU A 273 -17.32 20.33 -15.95
N SER A 274 -16.57 21.04 -16.80
CA SER A 274 -15.97 20.43 -17.98
C SER A 274 -14.91 19.40 -17.57
N ARG A 275 -14.54 18.51 -18.49
CA ARG A 275 -13.50 17.48 -18.26
C ARG A 275 -12.17 18.09 -17.80
N GLU A 276 -11.74 19.17 -18.44
CA GLU A 276 -10.50 19.88 -18.12
C GLU A 276 -10.53 20.52 -16.72
N GLU A 277 -11.67 21.13 -16.36
CA GLU A 277 -11.88 21.68 -15.02
C GLU A 277 -11.92 20.60 -13.94
N ALA A 278 -12.57 19.46 -14.22
CA ALA A 278 -12.61 18.31 -13.33
C ALA A 278 -11.20 17.75 -13.06
N PHE A 279 -10.38 17.62 -14.11
CA PHE A 279 -8.98 17.20 -14.00
C PHE A 279 -8.17 18.18 -13.17
N THR A 280 -8.25 19.47 -13.50
CA THR A 280 -7.58 20.53 -12.75
C THR A 280 -7.98 20.51 -11.27
N ARG A 281 -9.27 20.31 -10.97
CA ARG A 281 -9.79 20.24 -9.60
C ARG A 281 -9.25 19.05 -8.84
N PHE A 282 -9.15 17.90 -9.50
CA PHE A 282 -8.57 16.69 -8.92
C PHE A 282 -7.07 16.83 -8.66
N GLU A 283 -6.30 17.34 -9.63
CA GLU A 283 -4.87 17.64 -9.47
C GLU A 283 -4.61 18.59 -8.29
N GLN A 284 -5.39 19.66 -8.17
CA GLN A 284 -5.31 20.58 -7.03
C GLN A 284 -5.64 19.89 -5.69
N ARG A 285 -6.54 18.90 -5.68
CA ARG A 285 -6.81 18.10 -4.50
C ARG A 285 -5.59 17.24 -4.16
N LEU A 286 -5.03 16.51 -5.11
CA LEU A 286 -3.82 15.70 -4.90
C LEU A 286 -2.66 16.54 -4.36
N ARG A 287 -2.38 17.70 -4.97
CA ARG A 287 -1.35 18.64 -4.49
C ARG A 287 -1.54 19.04 -3.04
N ARG A 288 -2.78 19.26 -2.60
CA ARG A 288 -3.09 19.56 -1.19
C ARG A 288 -2.85 18.37 -0.28
N LEU A 289 -3.22 17.16 -0.71
CA LEU A 289 -2.99 15.94 0.07
C LEU A 289 -1.49 15.72 0.31
N VAL A 290 -0.61 16.09 -0.62
CA VAL A 290 0.84 15.83 -0.49
C VAL A 290 1.67 17.07 -0.13
N ALA A 291 1.03 18.19 0.19
CA ALA A 291 1.72 19.46 0.42
C ALA A 291 2.66 19.45 1.64
N GLY A 292 2.26 18.73 2.70
CA GLY A 292 2.98 18.72 3.99
C GLY A 292 4.46 18.35 3.85
N PRO A 293 4.79 17.15 3.33
CA PRO A 293 6.17 16.71 3.15
C PRO A 293 6.99 17.66 2.27
N VAL A 294 6.41 18.16 1.17
CA VAL A 294 7.12 19.07 0.25
C VAL A 294 7.41 20.42 0.89
N LEU A 295 6.43 21.04 1.56
CA LEU A 295 6.62 22.34 2.21
C LEU A 295 7.62 22.25 3.36
N ARG A 296 7.63 21.16 4.12
CA ARG A 296 8.62 20.94 5.18
C ARG A 296 10.02 20.82 4.60
N ASP A 297 10.21 19.99 3.59
CA ASP A 297 11.52 19.81 2.96
C ASP A 297 12.02 21.11 2.33
N ALA A 298 11.17 21.84 1.63
CA ALA A 298 11.50 23.16 1.10
C ALA A 298 11.91 24.15 2.21
N ALA A 299 11.20 24.16 3.35
CA ALA A 299 11.55 25.02 4.49
C ALA A 299 12.90 24.64 5.11
N LEU A 300 13.19 23.34 5.28
CA LEU A 300 14.48 22.86 5.78
C LEU A 300 15.66 23.27 4.88
N ASN A 301 15.42 23.33 3.57
CA ASN A 301 16.43 23.70 2.56
C ASN A 301 16.42 25.20 2.19
N ASN A 302 15.62 26.03 2.87
CA ASN A 302 15.42 27.45 2.53
C ASN A 302 14.97 27.70 1.08
N ASP A 303 14.23 26.78 0.48
CA ASP A 303 13.67 26.90 -0.87
C ASP A 303 12.37 27.71 -0.86
N ALA A 304 12.52 29.04 -0.82
CA ALA A 304 11.40 29.96 -0.84
C ALA A 304 10.63 29.93 -2.18
N GLU A 305 11.22 29.46 -3.28
CA GLU A 305 10.55 29.36 -4.57
C GLU A 305 9.59 28.18 -4.61
N GLU A 306 10.01 27.02 -4.10
CA GLU A 306 9.14 25.84 -4.00
C GLU A 306 7.96 26.10 -3.05
N ILE A 307 8.19 26.76 -1.91
CA ILE A 307 7.11 27.19 -1.00
C ILE A 307 6.12 28.09 -1.74
N ARG A 308 6.59 29.14 -2.43
CA ARG A 308 5.73 30.05 -3.20
C ARG A 308 4.94 29.31 -4.28
N ARG A 309 5.59 28.38 -5.00
CA ARG A 309 4.95 27.55 -6.02
C ARG A 309 3.83 26.70 -5.44
N PHE A 310 4.06 25.99 -4.33
CA PHE A 310 3.03 25.16 -3.69
C PHE A 310 1.90 25.99 -3.10
N CYS A 311 2.21 27.10 -2.44
CA CYS A 311 1.20 27.99 -1.85
C CYS A 311 0.36 28.76 -2.89
N SER A 312 0.78 28.76 -4.17
CA SER A 312 -0.05 29.27 -5.27
C SER A 312 -1.23 28.34 -5.61
N CYS A 313 -1.20 27.08 -5.16
CA CYS A 313 -2.30 26.15 -5.34
C CYS A 313 -3.52 26.60 -4.50
N PRO A 314 -4.73 26.69 -5.09
CA PRO A 314 -5.93 27.05 -4.36
C PRO A 314 -6.15 26.19 -3.11
N GLY A 315 -6.32 26.84 -1.96
CA GLY A 315 -6.47 26.19 -0.65
C GLY A 315 -5.19 25.99 0.16
N LEU A 316 -4.01 26.37 -0.37
CA LEU A 316 -2.73 26.39 0.36
C LEU A 316 -2.16 27.80 0.56
N SER A 317 -2.96 28.84 0.30
CA SER A 317 -2.53 30.22 0.39
C SER A 317 -2.10 30.56 1.82
N LEU A 318 -0.87 31.04 1.99
CA LEU A 318 -0.42 31.68 3.22
C LEU A 318 -1.29 32.94 3.43
N ARG A 319 -2.06 32.96 4.52
CA ARG A 319 -2.78 34.15 4.97
C ARG A 319 -1.94 34.92 5.98
#